data_AF-A0A7Y5IH11-F1
#
_entry.id   AF-A0A7Y5IH11-F1
#
_cell.length_a   1.000
_cell.length_b   1.000
_cell.length_c   1.000
_cell.angle_alpha   90.00
_cell.angle_beta   90.00
_cell.angle_gamma   90.00
#
_symmetry.space_group_name_H-M   'P 1'
#
loop_
_entity.id
_entity.type
_entity.pdbx_description
1 polymer ?
#
loop_
_entity_poly.entity_id
_entity_poly.type
_entity_poly.pdbx_seq_one_letter_code
_entity_poly.pdbx_strand_id
1 'polypeptide(L)'
;MLPKEPMTIDGQWTAIGAEIAGQHIDDDFLSVITLTVAQTSCELHIGGNTDKGTLKFLPHTIPMAFDFTSTDGPNAGKVFKAIYKLSGGFLVVCYNTDGGDRPKTFVTTPENKFSLVRYKRPG
;
A
#
# COMPACT_ATOMS: atom_id res chain seq x y z
N MET A 1 27.78 13.18 8.37
CA MET A 1 26.89 12.03 8.07
C MET A 1 25.65 12.60 7.43
N LEU A 2 25.37 12.25 6.18
CA LEU A 2 24.10 12.63 5.53
C LEU A 2 22.96 11.94 6.29
N PRO A 3 21.77 12.57 6.44
CA PRO A 3 20.63 11.89 6.99
C PRO A 3 20.35 10.67 6.11
N LYS A 4 20.15 9.49 6.72
CA LYS A 4 19.57 8.35 6.00
C LYS A 4 18.25 8.88 5.44
N GLU A 5 18.16 9.04 4.12
CA GLU A 5 16.93 9.44 3.47
C GLU A 5 15.80 8.55 4.00
N PRO A 6 14.62 9.11 4.30
CA PRO A 6 13.49 8.26 4.65
C PRO A 6 13.35 7.23 3.53
N MET A 7 13.14 5.96 3.90
CA MET A 7 12.89 4.85 2.97
C MET A 7 11.52 5.05 2.30
N THR A 8 11.33 6.17 1.61
CA THR A 8 10.07 6.56 0.99
C THR A 8 9.80 5.63 -0.17
N ILE A 9 8.51 5.42 -0.42
CA ILE A 9 8.02 4.65 -1.56
C ILE A 9 7.63 5.59 -2.71
N ASP A 10 8.26 6.77 -2.76
CA ASP A 10 7.95 7.79 -3.76
C ASP A 10 8.10 7.23 -5.18
N GLY A 11 7.17 7.63 -6.03
CA GLY A 11 7.07 7.19 -7.40
C GLY A 11 5.69 6.68 -7.77
N GLN A 12 5.59 6.23 -9.01
CA GLN A 12 4.42 5.57 -9.55
C GLN A 12 4.62 4.07 -9.55
N TRP A 13 3.56 3.34 -9.25
CA TRP A 13 3.58 1.90 -9.04
C TRP A 13 2.35 1.28 -9.73
N THR A 14 2.55 0.18 -10.45
CA THR A 14 1.47 -0.61 -11.04
C THR A 14 1.37 -1.94 -10.32
N ALA A 15 0.17 -2.36 -9.94
CA ALA A 15 -0.01 -3.64 -9.29
C ALA A 15 0.33 -4.79 -10.26
N ILE A 16 1.00 -5.82 -9.74
CA ILE A 16 1.38 -7.05 -10.45
C ILE A 16 1.00 -8.31 -9.69
N GLY A 17 0.33 -8.14 -8.56
CA GLY A 17 -0.28 -9.23 -7.80
C GLY A 17 -1.01 -8.65 -6.61
N ALA A 18 -2.22 -9.11 -6.34
CA ALA A 18 -2.91 -8.80 -5.11
C ALA A 18 -3.60 -10.03 -4.54
N GLU A 19 -3.69 -10.08 -3.22
CA GLU A 19 -4.49 -11.05 -2.48
C GLU A 19 -5.30 -10.30 -1.42
N ILE A 20 -6.60 -10.58 -1.33
CA ILE A 20 -7.51 -9.99 -0.33
C ILE A 20 -8.18 -11.11 0.43
N ALA A 21 -8.08 -11.10 1.75
CA ALA A 21 -8.59 -12.17 2.62
C ALA A 21 -8.15 -13.58 2.16
N GLY A 22 -6.90 -13.72 1.73
CA GLY A 22 -6.33 -14.97 1.22
C GLY A 22 -6.77 -15.35 -0.20
N GLN A 23 -7.57 -14.53 -0.89
CA GLN A 23 -8.01 -14.79 -2.25
C GLN A 23 -7.22 -13.97 -3.26
N HIS A 24 -6.75 -14.64 -4.32
CA HIS A 24 -6.06 -13.99 -5.41
C HIS A 24 -6.99 -13.07 -6.21
N ILE A 25 -6.47 -11.93 -6.63
CA ILE A 25 -7.17 -10.98 -7.50
C ILE A 25 -6.71 -11.19 -8.94
N ASP A 26 -7.66 -11.29 -9.87
CA ASP A 26 -7.39 -11.55 -11.28
C ASP A 26 -6.48 -10.49 -11.92
N ASP A 27 -5.57 -10.96 -12.78
CA ASP A 27 -4.54 -10.15 -13.43
C ASP A 27 -5.11 -8.98 -14.25
N ASP A 28 -6.26 -9.19 -14.90
CA ASP A 28 -6.95 -8.15 -15.68
C ASP A 28 -7.32 -6.95 -14.79
N PHE A 29 -7.71 -7.21 -13.54
CA PHE A 29 -8.03 -6.17 -12.57
C PHE A 29 -6.78 -5.48 -12.00
N LEU A 30 -5.64 -6.18 -11.92
CA LEU A 30 -4.40 -5.59 -11.41
C LEU A 30 -3.87 -4.48 -12.32
N SER A 31 -4.07 -4.62 -13.64
CA SER A 31 -3.60 -3.65 -14.64
C SER A 31 -4.19 -2.24 -14.47
N VAL A 32 -5.38 -2.15 -13.86
CA VAL A 32 -6.08 -0.89 -13.58
C VAL A 32 -5.82 -0.34 -12.18
N ILE A 33 -4.94 -1.00 -11.41
CA ILE A 33 -4.53 -0.53 -10.08
C ILE A 33 -3.19 0.18 -10.18
N THR A 34 -3.18 1.48 -9.90
CA THR A 34 -1.95 2.27 -9.80
C THR A 34 -1.89 3.02 -8.48
N LEU A 35 -0.68 3.07 -7.91
CA LEU A 35 -0.37 3.79 -6.69
C LEU A 35 0.67 4.86 -7.03
N THR A 36 0.36 6.11 -6.72
CA THR A 36 1.27 7.24 -6.88
C THR A 36 1.55 7.82 -5.51
N VAL A 37 2.84 7.90 -5.14
CA VAL A 37 3.28 8.48 -3.88
C VAL A 37 4.27 9.62 -4.16
N ALA A 38 4.02 10.77 -3.55
CA ALA A 38 4.90 11.93 -3.61
C ALA A 38 5.06 12.52 -2.21
N GLN A 39 6.21 12.27 -1.58
CA GLN A 39 6.49 12.60 -0.18
C GLN A 39 5.47 11.95 0.76
N THR A 40 4.45 12.69 1.17
CA THR A 40 3.35 12.20 2.01
C THR A 40 2.03 12.14 1.26
N SER A 41 1.92 12.70 0.06
CA SER A 41 0.72 12.58 -0.77
C SER A 41 0.65 11.19 -1.39
N CYS A 42 -0.55 10.63 -1.43
CA CYS A 42 -0.80 9.31 -2.00
C CYS A 42 -2.11 9.33 -2.79
N GLU A 43 -2.07 8.78 -4.01
CA GLU A 43 -3.24 8.51 -4.82
C GLU A 43 -3.25 7.03 -5.21
N LEU A 44 -4.36 6.36 -4.90
CA LEU A 44 -4.62 4.97 -5.29
C LEU A 44 -5.76 4.97 -6.29
N HIS A 45 -5.45 4.63 -7.54
CA HIS A 45 -6.42 4.50 -8.62
C HIS A 45 -6.75 3.02 -8.79
N ILE A 46 -8.04 2.69 -8.83
CA ILE A 46 -8.57 1.33 -9.02
C ILE A 46 -9.69 1.43 -10.05
N GLY A 47 -9.38 1.13 -11.31
CA GLY A 47 -10.34 1.26 -12.41
C GLY A 47 -10.83 2.70 -12.54
N GLY A 48 -12.13 2.94 -12.36
CA GLY A 48 -12.73 4.27 -12.43
C GLY A 48 -12.75 5.06 -11.12
N ASN A 49 -12.25 4.49 -10.02
CA ASN A 49 -12.25 5.14 -8.71
C ASN A 49 -10.84 5.57 -8.32
N THR A 50 -10.75 6.72 -7.64
CA THR A 50 -9.51 7.21 -7.04
C THR A 50 -9.73 7.46 -5.56
N ASP A 51 -8.84 6.93 -4.73
CA ASP A 51 -8.73 7.22 -3.32
C ASP A 51 -7.48 8.09 -3.11
N LYS A 52 -7.67 9.28 -2.54
CA LYS A 52 -6.56 10.22 -2.28
C LYS A 52 -6.37 10.37 -0.80
N GLY A 53 -5.12 10.49 -0.38
CA GLY A 53 -4.83 10.56 1.04
C GLY A 53 -3.39 10.93 1.33
N THR A 54 -3.05 10.75 2.60
CA THR A 54 -1.70 11.03 3.10
C THR A 54 -1.09 9.82 3.79
N LEU A 55 0.22 9.68 3.64
CA LEU A 55 1.03 8.66 4.30
C LEU A 55 1.74 9.26 5.50
N LYS A 56 1.57 8.62 6.65
CA LYS A 56 2.39 8.83 7.84
C LYS A 56 3.34 7.65 7.99
N PHE A 57 4.59 7.83 7.57
CA PHE A 57 5.63 6.82 7.74
C PHE A 57 6.00 6.65 9.23
N LEU A 58 6.20 5.40 9.64
CA LEU A 58 6.64 5.05 10.99
C LEU A 58 8.10 4.61 10.93
N PRO A 59 9.06 5.53 11.15
CA PRO A 59 10.47 5.19 11.06
C PRO A 59 10.84 4.17 12.15
N HIS A 60 11.88 3.37 11.89
CA HIS A 60 12.42 2.36 12.82
C HIS A 60 11.52 1.16 13.13
N THR A 61 10.45 0.96 12.37
CA THR A 61 9.63 -0.27 12.44
C THR A 61 10.25 -1.37 11.58
N ILE A 62 10.16 -2.62 12.05
CA ILE A 62 10.57 -3.82 11.30
C ILE A 62 9.40 -4.82 11.36
N PRO A 63 8.73 -5.10 10.22
CA PRO A 63 8.89 -4.48 8.90
C PRO A 63 8.59 -2.98 8.88
N MET A 64 9.04 -2.28 7.84
CA MET A 64 8.73 -0.85 7.66
C MET A 64 7.21 -0.65 7.58
N ALA A 65 6.72 0.48 8.09
CA ALA A 65 5.29 0.72 8.21
C ALA A 65 4.88 2.16 7.88
N PHE A 66 3.61 2.32 7.52
CA PHE A 66 2.94 3.62 7.41
C PHE A 66 1.46 3.52 7.75
N ASP A 67 0.85 4.65 8.08
CA ASP A 67 -0.61 4.81 8.06
C ASP A 67 -1.01 5.57 6.80
N PHE A 68 -1.99 5.07 6.07
CA PHE A 68 -2.65 5.82 4.99
C PHE A 68 -3.97 6.36 5.51
N THR A 69 -4.12 7.68 5.46
CA THR A 69 -5.38 8.35 5.78
C THR A 69 -6.02 8.80 4.49
N SER A 70 -7.16 8.20 4.14
CA SER A 70 -7.96 8.62 2.99
C SER A 70 -8.65 9.97 3.30
N THR A 71 -8.42 10.94 2.44
CA THR A 71 -8.98 12.30 2.53
C THR A 71 -10.07 12.56 1.50
N ASP A 72 -10.09 11.80 0.39
CA ASP A 72 -11.07 11.91 -0.69
C ASP A 72 -11.26 10.56 -1.39
N GLY A 73 -12.44 10.34 -1.98
CA GLY A 73 -12.83 9.10 -2.64
C GLY A 73 -13.65 8.14 -1.77
N PRO A 74 -13.84 6.88 -2.21
CA PRO A 74 -14.77 5.93 -1.58
C PRO A 74 -14.46 5.57 -0.12
N ASN A 75 -13.24 5.84 0.35
CA ASN A 75 -12.79 5.55 1.71
C ASN A 75 -12.54 6.81 2.55
N ALA A 76 -12.98 7.99 2.11
CA ALA A 76 -12.72 9.25 2.82
C ALA A 76 -13.03 9.14 4.32
N GLY A 77 -12.08 9.57 5.15
CA GLY A 77 -12.15 9.50 6.61
C GLY A 77 -11.63 8.19 7.23
N LYS A 78 -11.30 7.17 6.43
CA LYS A 78 -10.69 5.92 6.93
C LYS A 78 -9.17 6.03 7.05
N VAL A 79 -8.62 5.23 7.98
CA VAL A 79 -7.19 5.05 8.17
C VAL A 79 -6.84 3.58 7.99
N PHE A 80 -5.91 3.28 7.09
CA PHE A 80 -5.40 1.93 6.83
C PHE A 80 -3.97 1.80 7.34
N LYS A 81 -3.75 0.86 8.26
CA LYS A 81 -2.42 0.56 8.80
C LYS A 81 -1.74 -0.47 7.91
N ALA A 82 -0.55 -0.15 7.41
CA ALA A 82 0.18 -1.03 6.51
C ALA A 82 1.64 -1.30 6.94
N ILE A 83 2.16 -2.44 6.50
CA ILE A 83 3.60 -2.67 6.42
C ILE A 83 4.03 -2.75 4.97
N TYR A 84 5.28 -2.40 4.69
CA TYR A 84 5.83 -2.44 3.34
C TYR A 84 7.28 -2.92 3.31
N LYS A 85 7.68 -3.41 2.14
CA LYS A 85 9.09 -3.66 1.78
C LYS A 85 9.34 -3.17 0.35
N LEU A 86 10.52 -2.62 0.15
CA LEU A 86 10.99 -2.12 -1.14
C LEU A 86 12.25 -2.89 -1.53
N SER A 87 12.30 -3.44 -2.74
CA SER A 87 13.48 -4.15 -3.24
C SER A 87 13.50 -4.15 -4.76
N GLY A 88 14.60 -3.69 -5.38
CA GLY A 88 14.83 -3.87 -6.83
C GLY A 88 13.72 -3.37 -7.75
N GLY A 89 13.09 -2.23 -7.41
CA GLY A 89 11.96 -1.69 -8.20
C GLY A 89 10.61 -2.36 -7.94
N PHE A 90 10.53 -3.22 -6.93
CA PHE A 90 9.30 -3.83 -6.43
C PHE A 90 8.93 -3.28 -5.06
N LEU A 91 7.64 -3.00 -4.89
CA LEU A 91 7.03 -2.60 -3.64
C LEU A 91 6.02 -3.68 -3.23
N VAL A 92 6.09 -4.17 -2.00
CA VAL A 92 5.05 -5.03 -1.44
C VAL A 92 4.45 -4.33 -0.25
N VAL A 93 3.12 -4.23 -0.20
CA VAL A 93 2.39 -3.59 0.89
C VAL A 93 1.31 -4.55 1.41
N CYS A 94 1.23 -4.69 2.73
CA CYS A 94 0.17 -5.44 3.39
C CYS A 94 -0.63 -4.47 4.25
N TYR A 95 -1.91 -4.28 3.91
CA TYR A 95 -2.83 -3.35 4.56
C TYR A 95 -3.80 -4.10 5.46
N ASN A 96 -4.11 -3.54 6.62
CA ASN A 96 -5.38 -3.79 7.29
C ASN A 96 -6.40 -2.74 6.85
N THR A 97 -7.29 -3.13 5.92
CA THR A 97 -8.34 -2.27 5.36
C THR A 97 -9.60 -2.21 6.23
N ASP A 98 -9.72 -3.08 7.23
CA ASP A 98 -10.83 -3.11 8.18
C ASP A 98 -10.62 -2.13 9.36
N GLY A 99 -9.50 -1.38 9.37
CA GLY A 99 -9.19 -0.37 10.39
C GLY A 99 -8.64 -0.94 11.71
N GLY A 100 -8.31 -2.24 11.74
CA GLY A 100 -7.80 -2.91 12.92
C GLY A 100 -6.29 -2.69 13.17
N ASP A 101 -5.66 -3.69 13.75
CA ASP A 101 -4.22 -3.65 14.04
C ASP A 101 -3.36 -3.80 12.79
N ARG A 102 -2.16 -3.21 12.85
CA ARG A 102 -1.18 -3.27 11.77
C ARG A 102 -0.77 -4.73 11.51
N PRO A 103 -0.69 -5.16 10.23
CA PRO A 103 -0.13 -6.46 9.91
C PRO A 103 1.31 -6.60 10.43
N LYS A 104 1.66 -7.76 10.98
CA LYS A 104 3.04 -8.05 11.45
C LYS A 104 3.86 -8.79 10.41
N THR A 105 3.20 -9.42 9.45
CA THR A 105 3.78 -10.24 8.38
C THR A 105 3.07 -9.95 7.06
N PHE A 106 3.73 -10.26 5.94
CA PHE A 106 3.18 -10.12 4.60
C PHE A 106 2.33 -11.33 4.22
N VAL A 107 1.28 -11.59 5.02
CA VAL A 107 0.38 -12.74 4.85
C VAL A 107 -1.06 -12.26 4.97
N THR A 108 -1.88 -12.61 3.99
CA THR A 108 -3.34 -12.43 4.05
C THR A 108 -4.03 -13.80 4.17
N THR A 109 -5.06 -13.86 5.00
CA THR A 109 -5.87 -15.05 5.22
C THR A 109 -7.35 -14.65 5.35
N PRO A 110 -8.30 -15.60 5.23
CA PRO A 110 -9.71 -15.32 5.45
C PRO A 110 -10.02 -14.71 6.84
N GLU A 111 -9.21 -15.04 7.86
CA GLU A 111 -9.40 -14.59 9.23
C GLU A 111 -8.90 -13.17 9.44
N ASN A 112 -7.73 -12.82 8.90
CA ASN A 112 -7.15 -11.48 9.10
C ASN A 112 -7.66 -10.46 8.08
N LYS A 113 -8.18 -10.92 6.94
CA LYS A 113 -8.77 -10.12 5.86
C LYS A 113 -7.84 -9.03 5.30
N PHE A 114 -6.54 -9.18 5.47
CA PHE A 114 -5.59 -8.19 4.97
C PHE A 114 -5.60 -8.12 3.44
N SER A 115 -5.19 -6.98 2.91
CA SER A 115 -4.93 -6.80 1.49
C SER A 115 -3.42 -6.78 1.27
N LEU A 116 -2.89 -7.80 0.60
CA LEU A 116 -1.48 -7.90 0.24
C LEU A 116 -1.32 -7.56 -1.23
N VAL A 117 -0.62 -6.47 -1.54
CA VAL A 117 -0.42 -6.01 -2.92
C VAL A 117 1.06 -5.94 -3.24
N ARG A 118 1.42 -6.44 -4.42
CA ARG A 118 2.75 -6.37 -5.02
C ARG A 118 2.67 -5.41 -6.19
N TYR A 119 3.59 -4.46 -6.23
CA TYR A 119 3.70 -3.46 -7.28
C TYR A 119 5.08 -3.48 -7.91
N LYS A 120 5.16 -3.02 -9.17
CA LYS A 120 6.41 -2.67 -9.85
C LYS A 120 6.39 -1.21 -10.26
N ARG A 121 7.56 -0.60 -10.39
CA ARG A 121 7.66 0.67 -11.13
C ARG A 121 7.25 0.47 -12.58
N PRO A 122 6.61 1.46 -13.22
CA PRO A 122 6.48 1.47 -14.67
C PRO A 122 7.89 1.44 -15.28
N GLY A 123 8.05 0.62 -16.32
CA GLY A 123 9.30 0.50 -17.09
C GLY A 123 9.47 1.65 -18.07
#